data_AF-A0A099KQ42-F1
#
_entry.id   AF-A0A099KQ42-F1
#
_cell.length_a   1.000
_cell.length_b   1.000
_cell.length_c   1.000
_cell.angle_alpha   90.00
_cell.angle_beta   90.00
_cell.angle_gamma   90.00
#
_symmetry.space_group_name_H-M   'P 1'
#
loop_
_entity.id
_entity.type
_entity.pdbx_description
1 polymer ?
#
loop_
_entity_poly.entity_id
_entity_poly.type
_entity_poly.pdbx_seq_one_letter_code
_entity_poly.pdbx_strand_id
1 'polypeptide(L)'
;MSMELRKSIIDFIRLISSSQKQFEYENNVSIANVSSELICMWFDDLYHSNSELFLNSFSAKELEDLSLFNEFYDLRVKDIPSSDGVKGLLENKSWLEVQSHANALLNKYTW
;
A
#
# COMPACT_ATOMS: atom_id res chain seq x y z
N MET A 1 7.51 -17.98 8.32
CA MET A 1 7.98 -16.58 8.46
C MET A 1 7.82 -15.78 7.18
N SER A 2 8.33 -16.21 6.02
CA SER A 2 8.12 -15.48 4.73
C SER A 2 6.66 -15.43 4.26
N MET A 3 5.88 -16.48 4.50
CA MET A 3 4.45 -16.52 4.12
C MET A 3 3.60 -15.42 4.79
N GLU A 4 3.93 -15.03 6.03
CA GLU A 4 3.20 -13.98 6.74
C GLU A 4 3.50 -12.59 6.16
N LEU A 5 4.78 -12.28 5.88
CA LEU A 5 5.15 -10.99 5.26
C LEU A 5 4.54 -10.85 3.86
N ARG A 6 4.63 -11.91 3.04
CA ARG A 6 4.00 -11.94 1.71
C ARG A 6 2.52 -11.61 1.80
N LYS A 7 1.81 -12.29 2.72
CA LYS A 7 0.38 -12.08 2.92
C LYS A 7 0.08 -10.66 3.37
N SER A 8 0.82 -10.12 4.35
CA SER A 8 0.61 -8.74 4.85
C SER A 8 0.79 -7.69 3.76
N ILE A 9 1.83 -7.82 2.92
CA ILE A 9 2.04 -6.91 1.78
C ILE A 9 0.88 -7.02 0.78
N ILE A 10 0.48 -8.24 0.42
CA ILE A 10 -0.64 -8.44 -0.51
C ILE A 10 -1.94 -7.87 0.07
N ASP A 11 -2.23 -8.11 1.34
CA ASP A 11 -3.42 -7.60 2.02
C ASP A 11 -3.40 -6.07 2.09
N PHE A 12 -2.24 -5.45 2.30
CA PHE A 12 -2.08 -4.00 2.20
C PHE A 12 -2.35 -3.48 0.77
N ILE A 13 -1.76 -4.10 -0.25
CA ILE A 13 -2.01 -3.72 -1.66
C ILE A 13 -3.51 -3.86 -1.98
N ARG A 14 -4.18 -4.93 -1.53
CA ARG A 14 -5.64 -5.10 -1.65
C ARG A 14 -6.41 -4.00 -0.93
N LEU A 15 -6.00 -3.62 0.28
CA LEU A 15 -6.63 -2.53 1.04
C LEU A 15 -6.54 -1.20 0.27
N ILE A 16 -5.34 -0.78 -0.13
CA ILE A 16 -5.16 0.52 -0.80
C ILE A 16 -5.70 0.53 -2.23
N SER A 17 -5.87 -0.64 -2.88
CA SER A 17 -6.48 -0.72 -4.22
C SER A 17 -7.99 -0.44 -4.26
N SER A 18 -8.67 -0.40 -3.10
CA SER A 18 -10.13 -0.31 -3.04
C SER A 18 -10.60 0.76 -2.05
N SER A 19 -11.27 1.78 -2.57
CA SER A 19 -11.89 2.85 -1.76
C SER A 19 -12.88 2.29 -0.74
N GLN A 20 -13.64 1.25 -1.11
CA GLN A 20 -14.57 0.58 -0.22
C GLN A 20 -13.85 -0.06 0.97
N LYS A 21 -12.75 -0.79 0.71
CA LYS A 21 -11.94 -1.40 1.78
C LYS A 21 -11.29 -0.36 2.67
N GLN A 22 -10.87 0.78 2.11
CA GLN A 22 -10.32 1.89 2.91
C GLN A 22 -11.37 2.45 3.86
N PHE A 23 -12.60 2.70 3.41
CA PHE A 23 -13.68 3.14 4.29
C PHE A 23 -14.07 2.09 5.33
N GLU A 24 -14.12 0.81 4.96
CA GLU A 24 -14.35 -0.28 5.92
C GLU A 24 -13.25 -0.32 6.99
N TYR A 25 -12.00 -0.15 6.58
CA TYR A 25 -10.87 -0.07 7.49
C TYR A 25 -11.02 1.13 8.44
N GLU A 26 -11.27 2.34 7.93
CA GLU A 26 -11.50 3.54 8.74
C GLU A 26 -12.65 3.41 9.75
N ASN A 27 -13.73 2.71 9.39
CA ASN A 27 -14.81 2.45 10.33
C ASN A 27 -14.44 1.43 11.42
N ASN A 28 -13.48 0.55 11.16
CA ASN A 28 -13.04 -0.50 12.09
C ASN A 28 -11.91 -0.05 13.02
N VAL A 29 -10.99 0.79 12.56
CA VAL A 29 -9.96 1.40 13.40
C VAL A 29 -10.47 2.72 13.95
N SER A 30 -10.68 2.80 15.27
CA SER A 30 -11.05 4.03 15.98
C SER A 30 -9.90 5.06 16.08
N ILE A 31 -9.03 5.13 15.06
CA ILE A 31 -7.84 5.97 15.04
C ILE A 31 -8.13 7.22 14.22
N ALA A 32 -7.77 8.38 14.76
CA ALA A 32 -8.11 9.70 14.22
C ALA A 32 -7.38 10.07 12.91
N ASN A 33 -6.59 9.18 12.30
CA ASN A 33 -5.78 9.52 11.13
C ASN A 33 -5.39 8.32 10.24
N VAL A 34 -6.39 7.71 9.62
CA VAL A 34 -6.21 6.56 8.72
C VAL A 34 -5.33 6.89 7.52
N SER A 35 -5.35 8.13 7.03
CA SER A 35 -4.54 8.50 5.87
C SER A 35 -3.04 8.46 6.17
N SER A 36 -2.61 8.96 7.33
CA SER A 36 -1.22 8.80 7.79
C SER A 36 -0.89 7.34 8.07
N GLU A 37 -1.81 6.57 8.65
CA GLU A 37 -1.59 5.15 8.96
C GLU A 37 -1.32 4.33 7.70
N LEU A 38 -2.12 4.50 6.63
CA LEU A 38 -1.90 3.78 5.37
C LEU A 38 -0.56 4.12 4.70
N ILE A 39 -0.05 5.33 4.90
CA ILE A 39 1.28 5.73 4.42
C ILE A 39 2.35 5.04 5.26
N CYS A 40 2.30 5.18 6.59
CA CYS A 40 3.25 4.58 7.51
C CYS A 40 3.31 3.06 7.38
N MET A 41 2.18 2.37 7.26
CA MET A 41 2.13 0.93 7.07
C MET A 41 2.98 0.46 5.88
N TRP A 42 3.02 1.22 4.78
CA TRP A 42 3.86 0.87 3.65
C TRP A 42 5.34 1.16 3.93
N PHE A 43 5.66 2.42 4.23
CA PHE A 43 7.03 2.91 4.26
C PHE A 43 7.81 2.53 5.52
N ASP A 44 7.12 2.41 6.65
CA ASP A 44 7.73 2.14 7.95
C ASP A 44 7.65 0.66 8.34
N ASP A 45 6.55 -0.05 8.00
CA ASP A 45 6.29 -1.40 8.52
C ASP A 45 6.47 -2.55 7.52
N LEU A 46 6.10 -2.36 6.24
CA LEU A 46 5.98 -3.47 5.28
C LEU A 46 7.11 -3.51 4.24
N TYR A 47 7.47 -2.37 3.65
CA TYR A 47 8.40 -2.35 2.53
C TYR A 47 9.86 -2.29 2.99
N HIS A 48 10.49 -3.45 3.12
CA HIS A 48 11.88 -3.60 3.53
C HIS A 48 12.71 -4.35 2.47
N SER A 49 12.96 -3.69 1.34
CA SER A 49 13.60 -4.27 0.14
C SER A 49 14.96 -4.93 0.40
N ASN A 50 15.70 -4.48 1.41
CA ASN A 50 17.02 -5.01 1.75
C ASN A 50 16.98 -6.19 2.75
N SER A 51 15.81 -6.52 3.30
CA SER A 51 15.70 -7.61 4.27
C SER A 51 15.63 -8.96 3.56
N GLU A 52 16.35 -9.96 4.09
CA GLU A 52 16.31 -11.34 3.56
C GLU A 52 14.90 -11.91 3.59
N LEU A 53 14.10 -11.53 4.60
CA LEU A 53 12.71 -11.97 4.70
C LEU A 53 11.88 -11.47 3.51
N PHE A 54 12.02 -10.19 3.14
CA PHE A 54 11.32 -9.62 1.99
C PHE A 54 11.76 -10.27 0.68
N LEU A 55 13.07 -10.38 0.45
CA LEU A 55 13.64 -10.97 -0.76
C LEU A 55 13.23 -12.44 -0.94
N ASN A 56 13.09 -13.20 0.14
CA ASN A 56 12.65 -14.60 0.10
C ASN A 56 11.12 -14.79 0.06
N SER A 57 10.33 -13.71 0.17
CA SER A 57 8.86 -13.76 0.18
C SER A 57 8.23 -13.62 -1.22
N PHE A 58 9.00 -13.17 -2.20
CA PHE A 58 8.53 -12.86 -3.55
C PHE A 58 9.47 -13.41 -4.61
N SER A 59 8.93 -13.66 -5.79
CA SER A 59 9.75 -13.97 -6.97
C SER A 59 10.51 -12.73 -7.45
N ALA A 60 11.59 -12.92 -8.23
CA ALA A 60 12.38 -11.80 -8.75
C ALA A 60 11.55 -10.77 -9.53
N LYS A 61 10.53 -11.21 -10.28
CA LYS A 61 9.65 -10.32 -11.03
C LYS A 61 8.70 -9.53 -10.13
N GLU A 62 8.17 -10.17 -9.09
CA GLU A 62 7.36 -9.50 -8.07
C GLU A 62 8.19 -8.45 -7.32
N LEU A 63 9.46 -8.76 -6.99
CA LEU A 63 10.37 -7.81 -6.35
C LEU A 63 10.65 -6.59 -7.23
N GLU A 64 10.89 -6.78 -8.53
CA GLU A 64 11.07 -5.68 -9.49
C GLU A 64 9.83 -4.78 -9.55
N ASP A 65 8.64 -5.37 -9.71
CA ASP A 65 7.40 -4.61 -9.76
C ASP A 65 7.05 -3.92 -8.43
N LEU A 66 7.35 -4.55 -7.28
CA LEU A 66 7.19 -3.94 -5.96
C LEU A 66 8.15 -2.76 -5.76
N SER A 67 9.37 -2.83 -6.31
CA SER A 67 10.29 -1.69 -6.33
C SER A 67 9.76 -0.54 -7.17
N LEU A 68 9.26 -0.82 -8.37
CA LEU A 68 8.64 0.19 -9.23
C LEU A 68 7.40 0.83 -8.58
N PHE A 69 6.59 0.02 -7.90
CA PHE A 69 5.46 0.53 -7.13
C PHE A 69 5.91 1.41 -5.96
N ASN A 70 6.93 0.99 -5.21
CA ASN A 70 7.47 1.78 -4.11
C ASN A 70 8.01 3.13 -4.60
N GLU A 71 8.82 3.15 -5.66
CA GLU A 71 9.32 4.39 -6.26
C GLU A 71 8.17 5.29 -6.74
N PHE A 72 7.15 4.71 -7.36
CA PHE A 72 5.97 5.43 -7.81
C PHE A 72 5.19 6.08 -6.65
N TYR A 73 5.08 5.37 -5.53
CA TYR A 73 4.40 5.84 -4.33
C TYR A 73 5.23 6.90 -3.61
N ASP A 74 6.54 6.70 -3.45
CA ASP A 74 7.46 7.65 -2.82
C ASP A 74 7.45 9.03 -3.51
N LEU A 75 7.39 9.05 -4.84
CA LEU A 75 7.29 10.30 -5.61
C LEU A 75 6.00 11.10 -5.34
N ARG A 76 4.94 10.43 -4.85
CA ARG A 76 3.59 10.97 -4.65
C ARG A 76 3.24 11.24 -3.20
N VAL A 77 3.89 10.55 -2.26
CA VAL A 77 3.55 10.59 -0.83
C VAL A 77 3.53 12.01 -0.27
N LYS A 78 4.44 12.87 -0.73
CA LYS A 78 4.52 14.29 -0.36
C LYS A 78 3.27 15.11 -0.68
N ASP A 79 2.49 14.68 -1.67
CA ASP A 79 1.29 15.37 -2.16
C ASP A 79 0.00 14.74 -1.61
N ILE A 80 0.09 13.65 -0.83
CA ILE A 80 -1.05 12.93 -0.26
C ILE A 80 -1.38 13.52 1.12
N PRO A 81 -2.65 13.87 1.39
CA PRO A 81 -3.05 14.44 2.67
C PRO A 81 -2.92 13.41 3.80
N SER A 82 -2.20 13.77 4.85
CA SER A 82 -1.91 12.90 5.98
C SER A 82 -2.78 13.17 7.20
N SER A 83 -3.90 13.89 7.08
CA SER A 83 -4.80 14.19 8.23
C SER A 83 -6.29 14.13 7.93
N ASP A 84 -6.68 13.90 6.68
CA ASP A 84 -8.05 14.14 6.20
C ASP A 84 -8.87 12.85 6.07
N GLY A 85 -8.36 11.75 6.65
CA GLY A 85 -8.96 10.42 6.59
C GLY A 85 -9.09 9.88 5.16
N VAL A 86 -9.90 8.84 5.00
CA VAL A 86 -10.12 8.21 3.69
C VAL A 86 -10.80 9.16 2.73
N LYS A 87 -11.69 10.03 3.22
CA LYS A 87 -12.35 11.02 2.36
C LYS A 87 -11.34 11.93 1.67
N GLY A 88 -10.40 12.52 2.40
CA GLY A 88 -9.38 13.39 1.81
C GLY A 88 -8.44 12.64 0.87
N LEU A 89 -8.13 11.38 1.16
CA LEU A 89 -7.39 10.52 0.24
C LEU A 89 -8.11 10.36 -1.11
N LEU A 90 -9.41 10.11 -1.11
CA LEU A 90 -10.17 9.88 -2.35
C LEU A 90 -10.43 11.15 -3.18
N GLU A 91 -10.23 12.32 -2.58
CA GLU A 91 -10.24 13.61 -3.30
C GLU A 91 -8.86 13.96 -3.88
N ASN A 92 -7.80 13.24 -3.47
CA ASN A 92 -6.44 13.50 -3.90
C ASN A 92 -6.04 12.69 -5.14
N LYS A 93 -5.61 13.39 -6.20
CA LYS A 93 -5.18 12.77 -7.46
C LYS A 93 -3.99 11.82 -7.29
N SER A 94 -3.00 12.20 -6.49
CA SER A 94 -1.80 11.37 -6.25
C SER A 94 -2.16 10.05 -5.57
N TRP A 95 -3.10 10.06 -4.62
CA TRP A 95 -3.62 8.84 -4.00
C TRP A 95 -4.36 7.95 -5.00
N LEU A 96 -5.24 8.53 -5.83
CA LEU A 96 -5.97 7.76 -6.84
C LEU A 96 -5.03 7.10 -7.85
N GLU A 97 -3.93 7.76 -8.21
CA GLU A 97 -2.87 7.17 -9.04
C GLU A 97 -2.19 5.98 -8.35
N VAL A 98 -1.87 6.10 -7.05
CA VAL A 98 -1.30 4.99 -6.25
C VAL A 98 -2.29 3.82 -6.16
N GLN A 99 -3.56 4.10 -5.87
CA GLN A 99 -4.63 3.10 -5.84
C GLN A 99 -4.75 2.35 -7.18
N SER A 100 -4.71 3.08 -8.30
CA SER A 100 -4.76 2.48 -9.64
C SER A 100 -3.55 1.58 -9.90
N HIS A 101 -2.34 1.99 -9.49
CA HIS A 101 -1.14 1.18 -9.65
C HIS A 101 -1.19 -0.08 -8.78
N ALA A 102 -1.66 0.05 -7.53
CA ALA A 102 -1.89 -1.09 -6.63
C ALA A 102 -2.87 -2.10 -7.23
N ASN A 103 -3.99 -1.62 -7.80
CA ASN A 103 -4.95 -2.49 -8.49
C ASN A 103 -4.34 -3.19 -9.72
N ALA A 104 -3.49 -2.50 -10.49
CA ALA A 104 -2.79 -3.10 -11.63
C ALA A 104 -1.86 -4.25 -11.19
N LEU A 105 -1.17 -4.10 -10.06
CA LEU A 105 -0.34 -5.16 -9.48
C LEU A 105 -1.15 -6.39 -9.08
N LEU A 106 -2.28 -6.21 -8.40
CA LEU A 106 -3.15 -7.31 -8.01
C LEU A 106 -3.61 -8.12 -9.22
N ASN A 107 -4.08 -7.42 -10.25
CA ASN A 107 -4.53 -8.05 -11.49
C ASN A 107 -3.38 -8.77 -12.21
N LYS A 108 -2.17 -8.19 -12.23
CA LYS A 108 -0.99 -8.79 -12.88
C LYS A 108 -0.58 -10.12 -12.23
N TYR A 109 -0.66 -10.21 -10.90
CA TYR A 109 -0.21 -11.39 -10.16
C TYR A 109 -1.34 -12.31 -9.67
N THR A 110 -2.59 -11.97 -9.97
CA THR A 110 -3.78 -12.68 -9.47
C THR A 110 -3.75 -12.80 -7.94
N TRP A 111 -3.27 -11.73 -7.30
CA TRP A 111 -3.33 -11.57 -5.85
C TRP A 111 -4.72 -11.13 -5.44
#